data_AF-A0AAW0RWT7-F1
#
_entry.id   AF-A0AAW0RWT7-F1
#
_cell.length_a   1.000
_cell.length_b   1.000
_cell.length_c   1.000
_cell.angle_alpha   90.00
_cell.angle_beta   90.00
_cell.angle_gamma   90.00
#
_symmetry.space_group_name_H-M   'P 1'
#
loop_
_entity.id
_entity.type
_entity.pdbx_description
1 polymer ?
#
loop_
_entity_poly.entity_id
_entity_poly.type
_entity_poly.pdbx_seq_one_letter_code
_entity_poly.pdbx_strand_id
1 'polypeptide(L)'
;MVSFCDTRALQRLETAVISAQDLCHRLATSLDDIYKNPSAAFDQNTNTDIKLPLDLARDATTLVRAHSTKLSLLLINEPFTPSAIADVLKQLISGPVLGLASAAQACDPAQYTAFFRKELAWRARRILVTLSELLGKIPKDGVVLSGAKKGGFAADNKGSLPSTGILWSACDEMLVLISGGIKSYFITKVDQWKETLEDIMEELKEWGDEQPDDNDEEDDDDDDDDDDDDDDDVGNDDINQEANTALLNSSVSTQDMLDHLMSSSQPIPRDDPKGIRPRLDSTLRRVRLVVLLYQAISKRRLKQLPPLPLPPDSTYTNMPRRLDEAVRVLSALPESFGDLVSVFYDMEPAVIDRAADDCFFEAFAAGELLSAPWYGGQDEFSEWTEKFKTEIKRS
;
A
#
# COMPACT_ATOMS: atom_id res chain seq x y z
N MET A 1 -36.55 12.51 -37.94
CA MET A 1 -35.67 13.63 -38.36
C MET A 1 -34.88 14.06 -37.14
N VAL A 2 -33.69 13.49 -36.91
CA VAL A 2 -32.72 14.10 -35.98
C VAL A 2 -32.32 15.43 -36.62
N SER A 3 -32.54 16.54 -35.91
CA SER A 3 -32.29 17.88 -36.42
C SER A 3 -30.81 18.04 -36.79
N PHE A 4 -30.49 18.70 -37.90
CA PHE A 4 -29.10 19.01 -38.29
C PHE A 4 -28.30 19.74 -37.18
N CYS A 5 -29.02 20.47 -36.31
CA CYS A 5 -28.45 21.13 -35.13
C CYS A 5 -27.94 20.13 -34.07
N ASP A 6 -28.61 18.99 -33.94
CA ASP A 6 -28.34 17.95 -32.95
C ASP A 6 -27.11 17.12 -33.34
N THR A 7 -26.97 16.79 -34.63
CA THR A 7 -25.77 16.11 -35.16
C THR A 7 -24.49 16.93 -34.96
N ARG A 8 -24.56 18.25 -35.17
CA ARG A 8 -23.41 19.15 -34.92
C ARG A 8 -23.07 19.24 -33.44
N ALA A 9 -24.06 19.22 -32.55
CA ALA A 9 -23.84 19.23 -31.11
C ALA A 9 -23.16 17.93 -30.63
N LEU A 10 -23.59 16.78 -31.15
CA LEU A 10 -22.98 15.48 -30.86
C LEU A 10 -21.52 15.37 -31.35
N GLN A 11 -21.22 15.86 -32.55
CA GLN A 11 -19.83 15.90 -33.05
C GLN A 11 -18.92 16.78 -32.19
N ARG A 12 -19.43 17.93 -31.72
CA ARG A 12 -18.69 18.82 -30.81
C ARG A 12 -18.46 18.16 -29.46
N LEU A 13 -19.47 17.45 -28.95
CA LEU A 13 -19.33 16.67 -27.72
C LEU A 13 -18.26 15.60 -27.88
N GLU A 14 -18.30 14.80 -28.94
CA GLU A 14 -17.31 13.75 -29.18
C GLU A 14 -15.88 14.31 -29.24
N THR A 15 -15.69 15.41 -29.97
CA THR A 15 -14.39 16.11 -30.03
C THR A 15 -13.93 16.59 -28.65
N ALA A 16 -14.85 17.12 -27.85
CA ALA A 16 -14.57 17.59 -26.49
C ALA A 16 -14.21 16.43 -25.55
N VAL A 17 -14.87 15.28 -25.66
CA VAL A 17 -14.57 14.07 -24.87
C VAL A 17 -13.16 13.59 -25.19
N ILE A 18 -12.84 13.40 -26.47
CA ILE A 18 -11.51 12.93 -26.92
C ILE A 18 -10.43 13.90 -26.41
N SER A 19 -10.61 15.20 -26.65
CA SER A 19 -9.65 16.23 -26.22
C SER A 19 -9.42 16.23 -24.70
N ALA A 20 -10.49 16.05 -23.92
CA ALA A 20 -10.42 16.01 -22.47
C ALA A 20 -9.74 14.73 -21.96
N GLN A 21 -10.03 13.57 -22.56
CA GLN A 21 -9.34 12.32 -22.25
C GLN A 21 -7.85 12.40 -22.60
N ASP A 22 -7.50 12.89 -23.78
CA ASP A 22 -6.11 13.06 -24.20
C ASP A 22 -5.34 14.01 -23.28
N LEU A 23 -5.97 15.09 -22.81
CA LEU A 23 -5.37 15.97 -21.81
C LEU A 23 -5.17 15.24 -20.47
N CYS A 24 -6.18 14.53 -19.97
CA CYS A 24 -6.07 13.78 -18.72
C CYS A 24 -4.94 12.74 -18.79
N HIS A 25 -4.84 11.98 -19.88
CA HIS A 25 -3.77 11.00 -20.06
C HIS A 25 -2.39 11.66 -20.12
N ARG A 26 -2.22 12.73 -20.92
CA ARG A 26 -0.92 13.43 -21.01
C ARG A 26 -0.46 13.98 -19.67
N LEU A 27 -1.37 14.59 -18.90
CA LEU A 27 -1.07 15.11 -17.57
C LEU A 27 -0.81 13.97 -16.58
N ALA A 28 -1.56 12.87 -16.65
CA ALA A 28 -1.31 11.67 -15.85
C ALA A 28 0.08 11.08 -16.12
N THR A 29 0.53 11.05 -17.38
CA THR A 29 1.90 10.65 -17.74
C THR A 29 2.93 11.61 -17.14
N SER A 30 2.74 12.92 -17.25
CA SER A 30 3.65 13.89 -16.61
C SER A 30 3.72 13.74 -15.08
N LEU A 31 2.62 13.39 -14.44
CA LEU A 31 2.59 13.09 -13.00
C LEU A 31 3.27 11.75 -12.66
N ASP A 32 3.22 10.78 -13.57
CA ASP A 32 3.96 9.51 -13.45
C ASP A 32 5.47 9.75 -13.41
N ASP A 33 5.96 10.70 -14.20
CA ASP A 33 7.37 11.10 -14.19
C ASP A 33 7.78 11.71 -12.84
N ILE A 34 6.93 12.56 -12.24
CA ILE A 34 7.14 13.10 -10.89
C ILE A 34 7.08 11.99 -9.84
N TYR A 35 6.14 11.05 -9.97
CA TYR A 35 6.02 9.93 -9.05
C TYR A 35 7.28 9.04 -9.05
N LYS A 36 7.86 8.81 -10.23
CA LYS A 36 9.11 8.05 -10.40
C LYS A 36 10.34 8.81 -9.92
N ASN A 37 10.38 10.13 -10.18
CA ASN A 37 11.52 11.00 -9.87
C ASN A 37 11.10 12.22 -9.03
N PRO A 38 10.63 12.05 -7.78
CA PRO A 38 10.05 13.14 -7.00
C PRO A 38 11.07 14.20 -6.56
N SER A 39 12.35 13.84 -6.51
CA SER A 39 13.45 14.75 -6.15
C SER A 39 13.92 15.65 -7.29
N ALA A 40 13.36 15.50 -8.51
CA ALA A 40 13.75 16.31 -9.66
C ALA A 40 13.57 17.81 -9.36
N ALA A 41 14.59 18.60 -9.71
CA ALA A 41 14.64 20.03 -9.44
C ALA A 41 13.44 20.76 -10.05
N PHE A 42 12.93 21.74 -9.33
CA PHE A 42 11.87 22.63 -9.79
C PHE A 42 12.47 23.74 -10.67
N ASP A 43 12.03 23.85 -11.93
CA ASP A 43 12.38 24.98 -12.78
C ASP A 43 11.64 26.23 -12.30
N GLN A 44 12.36 27.16 -11.66
CA GLN A 44 11.83 28.38 -11.01
C GLN A 44 11.20 29.44 -11.93
N ASN A 45 10.80 29.10 -13.17
CA ASN A 45 10.34 30.08 -14.16
C ASN A 45 8.85 30.48 -14.07
N THR A 46 8.15 30.16 -12.98
CA THR A 46 6.74 30.54 -12.80
C THR A 46 6.56 31.62 -11.74
N ASN A 47 6.03 32.75 -12.22
CA ASN A 47 5.61 33.98 -11.54
C ASN A 47 5.14 33.84 -10.08
N THR A 48 5.49 34.82 -9.26
CA THR A 48 5.28 34.96 -7.80
C THR A 48 3.82 35.10 -7.30
N ASP A 49 2.82 34.65 -8.07
CA ASP A 49 1.39 34.65 -7.68
C ASP A 49 0.83 33.22 -7.54
N ILE A 50 1.70 32.30 -7.09
CA ILE A 50 1.37 30.87 -6.99
C ILE A 50 0.60 30.65 -5.69
N LYS A 51 -0.69 30.33 -5.80
CA LYS A 51 -1.45 29.64 -4.73
C LYS A 51 -0.59 28.51 -4.18
N LEU A 52 -0.52 28.35 -2.85
CA LEU A 52 0.22 27.24 -2.26
C LEU A 52 -0.23 25.91 -2.95
N PRO A 53 0.70 25.02 -3.30
CA PRO A 53 0.42 23.75 -3.97
C PRO A 53 -0.79 22.99 -3.42
N LEU A 54 -0.94 22.99 -2.09
CA LEU A 54 -2.04 22.34 -1.39
C LEU A 54 -3.40 23.04 -1.60
N ASP A 55 -3.43 24.37 -1.62
CA ASP A 55 -4.65 25.12 -1.90
C ASP A 55 -5.10 24.91 -3.35
N LEU A 56 -4.15 24.93 -4.28
CA LEU A 56 -4.43 24.64 -5.69
C LEU A 56 -4.98 23.22 -5.86
N ALA A 57 -4.36 22.23 -5.22
CA ALA A 57 -4.82 20.85 -5.24
C ALA A 57 -6.24 20.71 -4.65
N ARG A 58 -6.53 21.39 -3.54
CA ARG A 58 -7.84 21.34 -2.87
C ARG A 58 -8.92 21.92 -3.78
N ASP A 59 -8.68 23.12 -4.30
CA ASP A 59 -9.64 23.83 -5.15
C ASP A 59 -9.92 23.03 -6.42
N ALA A 60 -8.86 22.52 -7.07
CA ALA A 60 -8.96 21.67 -8.25
C ALA A 60 -9.74 20.38 -7.97
N THR A 61 -9.40 19.67 -6.88
CA THR A 61 -10.06 18.42 -6.49
C THR A 61 -11.55 18.64 -6.20
N THR A 62 -11.88 19.71 -5.47
CA THR A 62 -13.27 20.07 -5.15
C THR A 62 -14.07 20.34 -6.42
N LEU A 63 -13.49 21.06 -7.37
CA LEU A 63 -14.13 21.34 -8.65
C LEU A 63 -14.28 20.08 -9.51
N VAL A 64 -13.26 19.21 -9.59
CA VAL A 64 -13.39 17.91 -10.30
C VAL A 64 -14.52 17.09 -9.70
N ARG A 65 -14.61 16.99 -8.37
CA ARG A 65 -15.70 16.29 -7.70
C ARG A 65 -17.06 16.89 -8.06
N ALA A 66 -17.24 18.21 -7.97
CA ALA A 66 -18.49 18.87 -8.31
C ALA A 66 -18.89 18.67 -9.78
N HIS A 67 -17.94 18.80 -10.70
CA HIS A 67 -18.16 18.56 -12.13
C HIS A 67 -18.48 17.09 -12.43
N SER A 68 -17.86 16.14 -11.72
CA SER A 68 -18.18 14.71 -11.87
C SER A 68 -19.62 14.41 -11.47
N THR A 69 -20.13 15.00 -10.40
CA THR A 69 -21.54 14.88 -9.98
C THR A 69 -22.46 15.44 -11.05
N LYS A 70 -22.18 16.66 -11.54
CA LYS A 70 -22.96 17.29 -12.59
C LYS A 70 -22.96 16.46 -13.86
N LEU A 71 -21.79 15.94 -14.26
CA LEU A 71 -21.67 15.07 -15.43
C LEU A 71 -22.49 13.79 -15.24
N SER A 72 -22.32 13.09 -14.12
CA SER A 72 -23.05 11.86 -13.82
C SER A 72 -24.57 12.04 -13.87
N LEU A 73 -25.08 13.20 -13.43
CA LEU A 73 -26.51 13.53 -13.53
C LEU A 73 -26.95 13.77 -14.97
N LEU A 74 -26.15 14.47 -15.79
CA LEU A 74 -26.44 14.71 -17.20
C LEU A 74 -26.42 13.43 -18.04
N LEU A 75 -25.62 12.44 -17.64
CA LEU A 75 -25.53 11.17 -18.38
C LEU A 75 -26.70 10.23 -18.15
N ILE A 76 -27.47 10.39 -17.07
CA ILE A 76 -28.51 9.43 -16.66
C ILE A 76 -29.94 9.97 -16.69
N ASN A 77 -30.11 11.29 -16.87
CA ASN A 77 -31.40 11.96 -16.81
C ASN A 77 -31.78 12.54 -18.17
N GLU A 78 -33.04 12.37 -18.56
CA GLU A 78 -33.59 12.97 -19.77
C GLU A 78 -34.01 14.44 -19.54
N PRO A 79 -33.89 15.32 -20.55
CA PRO A 79 -33.37 15.05 -21.90
C PRO A 79 -31.83 15.02 -21.95
N PHE A 80 -31.27 14.18 -22.84
CA PHE A 80 -29.83 14.21 -23.11
C PHE A 80 -29.46 15.56 -23.73
N THR A 81 -28.47 16.24 -23.14
CA THR A 81 -28.14 17.62 -23.50
C THR A 81 -26.65 17.73 -23.89
N PRO A 82 -26.27 17.46 -25.16
CA PRO A 82 -24.87 17.39 -25.57
C PRO A 82 -24.08 18.66 -25.29
N SER A 83 -24.69 19.84 -25.52
CA SER A 83 -24.06 21.14 -25.28
C SER A 83 -23.75 21.38 -23.80
N ALA A 84 -24.65 20.98 -22.90
CA ALA A 84 -24.43 21.14 -21.45
C ALA A 84 -23.28 20.24 -20.96
N ILE A 85 -23.17 19.03 -21.51
CA ILE A 85 -22.03 18.13 -21.23
C ILE A 85 -20.75 18.76 -21.76
N ALA A 86 -20.73 19.23 -23.00
CA ALA A 86 -19.55 19.89 -23.60
C ALA A 86 -19.09 21.11 -22.79
N ASP A 87 -20.00 21.89 -22.23
CA ASP A 87 -19.68 23.02 -21.36
C ASP A 87 -19.02 22.57 -20.04
N VAL A 88 -19.48 21.47 -19.44
CA VAL A 88 -18.84 20.88 -18.26
C VAL A 88 -17.43 20.38 -18.59
N LEU A 89 -17.24 19.73 -19.75
CA LEU A 89 -15.91 19.29 -20.20
C LEU A 89 -14.98 20.49 -20.39
N LYS A 90 -15.47 21.57 -21.01
CA LYS A 90 -14.70 22.80 -21.20
C LYS A 90 -14.26 23.40 -19.86
N GLN A 91 -15.16 23.43 -18.87
CA GLN A 91 -14.84 23.93 -17.52
C GLN A 91 -13.77 23.07 -16.84
N LEU A 92 -13.89 21.74 -16.91
CA LEU A 92 -12.91 20.79 -16.39
C LEU A 92 -11.50 21.01 -16.96
N ILE A 93 -11.38 21.12 -18.29
CA ILE A 93 -10.07 21.25 -18.95
C ILE A 93 -9.47 22.65 -18.85
N SER A 94 -10.28 23.69 -18.63
CA SER A 94 -9.79 25.07 -18.52
C SER A 94 -9.15 25.41 -17.16
N GLY A 95 -9.31 24.56 -16.15
CA GLY A 95 -8.86 24.86 -14.80
C GLY A 95 -8.58 23.62 -13.95
N PRO A 96 -9.61 22.92 -13.43
CA PRO A 96 -9.42 21.86 -12.45
C PRO A 96 -8.44 20.75 -12.87
N VAL A 97 -8.52 20.29 -14.11
CA VAL A 97 -7.63 19.25 -14.65
C VAL A 97 -6.18 19.72 -14.68
N LEU A 98 -5.94 20.95 -15.15
CA LEU A 98 -4.60 21.56 -15.15
C LEU A 98 -4.10 21.83 -13.73
N GLY A 99 -4.99 22.30 -12.84
CA GLY A 99 -4.67 22.62 -11.45
C GLY A 99 -4.17 21.42 -10.66
N LEU A 100 -4.71 20.22 -10.90
CA LEU A 100 -4.20 18.98 -10.29
C LEU A 100 -2.73 18.70 -10.67
N ALA A 101 -2.41 18.83 -11.96
CA ALA A 101 -1.05 18.61 -12.43
C ALA A 101 -0.10 19.71 -11.93
N SER A 102 -0.52 20.96 -12.03
CA SER A 102 0.25 22.12 -11.58
C SER A 102 0.50 22.10 -10.07
N ALA A 103 -0.41 21.58 -9.26
CA ALA A 103 -0.19 21.46 -7.81
C ALA A 103 0.97 20.52 -7.48
N ALA A 104 1.07 19.36 -8.14
CA ALA A 104 2.18 18.44 -7.94
C ALA A 104 3.51 18.98 -8.51
N GLN A 105 3.45 19.71 -9.62
CA GLN A 105 4.61 20.39 -10.20
C GLN A 105 5.14 21.47 -9.26
N ALA A 106 4.25 22.30 -8.69
CA ALA A 106 4.59 23.39 -7.77
C ALA A 106 4.99 22.91 -6.36
N CYS A 107 4.76 21.64 -6.03
CA CYS A 107 5.19 21.04 -4.77
C CYS A 107 6.70 20.79 -4.80
N ASP A 108 7.47 21.81 -4.39
CA ASP A 108 8.93 21.78 -4.35
C ASP A 108 9.45 20.77 -3.30
N PRO A 109 10.20 19.72 -3.69
CA PRO A 109 10.73 18.75 -2.73
C PRO A 109 11.65 19.39 -1.69
N ALA A 110 12.32 20.50 -2.00
CA ALA A 110 13.17 21.21 -1.04
C ALA A 110 12.36 21.94 0.04
N GLN A 111 11.10 22.26 -0.21
CA GLN A 111 10.21 22.92 0.76
C GLN A 111 9.21 21.97 1.41
N TYR A 112 8.85 20.87 0.75
CA TYR A 112 7.77 19.97 1.17
C TYR A 112 8.21 18.54 1.49
N THR A 113 9.36 18.06 0.98
CA THR A 113 9.82 16.66 0.87
C THR A 113 9.45 16.00 -0.46
N ALA A 114 10.37 15.19 -1.00
CA ALA A 114 10.14 14.35 -2.16
C ALA A 114 9.09 13.26 -1.86
N PHE A 115 9.06 12.73 -0.63
CA PHE A 115 8.08 11.75 -0.20
C PHE A 115 6.64 12.29 -0.30
N PHE A 116 6.40 13.52 0.17
CA PHE A 116 5.08 14.13 0.07
C PHE A 116 4.73 14.52 -1.38
N ARG A 117 5.69 15.04 -2.16
CA ARG A 117 5.49 15.34 -3.58
C ARG A 117 5.09 14.10 -4.37
N LYS A 118 5.73 12.96 -4.13
CA LYS A 118 5.42 11.66 -4.73
C LYS A 118 3.96 11.28 -4.48
N GLU A 119 3.51 11.39 -3.24
CA GLU A 119 2.13 11.06 -2.86
C GLU A 119 1.12 12.01 -3.51
N LEU A 120 1.41 13.32 -3.51
CA LEU A 120 0.55 14.32 -4.15
C LEU A 120 0.39 14.06 -5.66
N ALA A 121 1.50 13.75 -6.34
CA ALA A 121 1.52 13.40 -7.76
C ALA A 121 0.72 12.12 -8.03
N TRP A 122 0.88 11.09 -7.21
CA TRP A 122 0.16 9.82 -7.35
C TRP A 122 -1.35 10.00 -7.22
N ARG A 123 -1.82 10.73 -6.19
CA ARG A 123 -3.26 10.99 -5.99
C ARG A 123 -3.85 11.85 -7.10
N ALA A 124 -3.14 12.91 -7.52
CA ALA A 124 -3.55 13.74 -8.65
C ALA A 124 -3.66 12.90 -9.94
N ARG A 125 -2.68 12.04 -10.22
CA ARG A 125 -2.70 11.10 -11.35
C ARG A 125 -3.90 10.17 -11.28
N ARG A 126 -4.18 9.59 -10.11
CA ARG A 126 -5.33 8.70 -9.91
C ARG A 126 -6.65 9.40 -10.20
N ILE A 127 -6.82 10.66 -9.78
CA ILE A 127 -8.00 11.48 -10.12
C ILE A 127 -8.10 11.69 -11.64
N LEU A 128 -7.01 11.99 -12.33
CA LEU A 128 -7.02 12.20 -13.78
C LEU A 128 -7.36 10.92 -14.57
N VAL A 129 -6.82 9.77 -14.16
CA VAL A 129 -7.11 8.47 -14.79
C VAL A 129 -8.58 8.09 -14.58
N THR A 130 -9.07 8.15 -13.34
CA THR A 130 -10.47 7.84 -13.02
C THR A 130 -11.46 8.82 -13.64
N LEU A 131 -11.08 10.10 -13.79
CA LEU A 131 -11.84 11.07 -14.56
C LEU A 131 -11.90 10.67 -16.04
N SER A 132 -10.77 10.33 -16.65
CA SER A 132 -10.71 9.87 -18.05
C SER A 132 -11.59 8.66 -18.31
N GLU A 133 -11.64 7.71 -17.37
CA GLU A 133 -12.54 6.55 -17.40
C GLU A 133 -14.01 6.96 -17.40
N LEU A 134 -14.42 7.89 -16.52
CA LEU A 134 -15.78 8.43 -16.49
C LEU A 134 -16.13 9.18 -17.78
N LEU A 135 -15.20 9.95 -18.33
CA LEU A 135 -15.38 10.65 -19.62
C LEU A 135 -15.62 9.65 -20.76
N GLY A 136 -14.96 8.49 -20.72
CA GLY A 136 -15.17 7.40 -21.68
C GLY A 136 -16.56 6.77 -21.63
N LYS A 137 -17.36 7.04 -20.58
CA LYS A 137 -18.76 6.57 -20.46
C LYS A 137 -19.78 7.51 -21.09
N ILE A 138 -19.36 8.68 -21.60
CA ILE A 138 -20.27 9.65 -22.22
C ILE A 138 -20.86 9.03 -23.51
N PRO A 139 -22.21 8.95 -23.63
CA PRO A 139 -22.86 8.41 -24.82
C PRO A 139 -22.54 9.21 -26.07
N LYS A 140 -22.30 8.50 -27.18
CA LYS A 140 -22.06 9.08 -28.51
C LYS A 140 -23.32 9.11 -29.39
N ASP A 141 -24.32 8.31 -29.03
CA ASP A 141 -25.61 8.16 -29.72
C ASP A 141 -26.63 9.23 -29.33
N GLY A 142 -26.30 10.09 -28.36
CA GLY A 142 -27.20 11.13 -27.87
C GLY A 142 -28.29 10.62 -26.93
N VAL A 143 -28.17 9.40 -26.42
CA VAL A 143 -29.15 8.78 -25.54
C VAL A 143 -28.58 8.66 -24.12
N VAL A 144 -29.41 8.91 -23.11
CA VAL A 144 -29.01 8.76 -21.71
C VAL A 144 -28.63 7.32 -21.38
N LEU A 145 -27.71 7.15 -20.43
CA LEU A 145 -27.27 5.84 -19.96
C LEU A 145 -28.38 5.13 -19.17
N SER A 146 -28.61 3.88 -19.52
CA SER A 146 -29.58 2.99 -18.86
C SER A 146 -28.97 1.62 -18.56
N GLY A 147 -29.65 0.82 -17.73
CA GLY A 147 -29.25 -0.54 -17.37
C GLY A 147 -27.80 -0.66 -16.90
N ALA A 148 -27.06 -1.62 -17.48
CA ALA A 148 -25.67 -1.90 -17.13
C ALA A 148 -24.72 -0.72 -17.40
N LYS A 149 -24.96 0.09 -18.44
CA LYS A 149 -24.12 1.27 -18.72
C LYS A 149 -24.28 2.37 -17.66
N LYS A 150 -25.43 2.40 -16.97
CA LYS A 150 -25.69 3.30 -15.83
C LYS A 150 -25.10 2.75 -14.53
N GLY A 151 -25.47 1.54 -14.13
CA GLY A 151 -25.21 1.02 -12.78
C GLY A 151 -24.47 -0.31 -12.69
N GLY A 152 -23.98 -0.87 -13.81
CA GLY A 152 -23.31 -2.18 -13.81
C GLY A 152 -21.95 -2.16 -13.12
N PHE A 153 -21.61 -3.23 -12.40
CA PHE A 153 -20.34 -3.40 -11.67
C PHE A 153 -19.42 -4.46 -12.30
N ALA A 154 -19.63 -4.81 -13.58
CA ALA A 154 -18.77 -5.77 -14.26
C ALA A 154 -17.30 -5.31 -14.21
N ALA A 155 -16.39 -6.24 -13.89
CA ALA A 155 -14.97 -5.97 -13.65
C ALA A 155 -14.33 -5.14 -14.77
N ASP A 156 -14.61 -5.51 -16.03
CA ASP A 156 -14.02 -4.88 -17.22
C ASP A 156 -14.87 -3.74 -17.82
N ASN A 157 -16.10 -3.54 -17.33
CA ASN A 157 -16.99 -2.51 -17.88
C ASN A 157 -17.95 -1.94 -16.83
N LYS A 158 -17.38 -1.30 -15.81
CA LYS A 158 -18.14 -0.53 -14.82
C LYS A 158 -18.99 0.55 -15.50
N GLY A 159 -20.24 0.69 -15.06
CA GLY A 159 -21.15 1.73 -15.53
C GLY A 159 -20.72 3.12 -15.08
N SER A 160 -21.45 4.15 -15.50
CA SER A 160 -21.14 5.54 -15.14
C SER A 160 -21.28 5.80 -13.64
N LEU A 161 -22.29 5.25 -12.94
CA LEU A 161 -22.46 5.49 -11.50
C LEU A 161 -21.32 4.92 -10.65
N PRO A 162 -20.88 3.66 -10.84
CA PRO A 162 -19.71 3.15 -10.12
C PRO A 162 -18.43 3.93 -10.47
N SER A 163 -18.26 4.33 -11.73
CA SER A 163 -17.10 5.14 -12.16
C SER A 163 -17.08 6.50 -11.45
N THR A 164 -18.24 7.15 -11.32
CA THR A 164 -18.39 8.38 -10.51
C THR A 164 -18.03 8.13 -9.05
N GLY A 165 -18.49 7.02 -8.45
CA GLY A 165 -18.16 6.67 -7.07
C GLY A 165 -16.66 6.44 -6.83
N ILE A 166 -15.96 5.81 -7.78
CA ILE A 166 -14.50 5.61 -7.73
C ILE A 166 -13.78 6.96 -7.80
N LEU A 167 -14.18 7.83 -8.74
CA LEU A 167 -13.63 9.18 -8.84
C LEU A 167 -13.88 9.99 -7.55
N TRP A 168 -15.05 9.85 -6.94
CA TRP A 168 -15.36 10.47 -5.64
C TRP A 168 -14.42 9.99 -4.54
N SER A 169 -14.20 8.68 -4.41
CA SER A 169 -13.22 8.14 -3.45
C SER A 169 -11.83 8.73 -3.70
N ALA A 170 -11.42 8.82 -4.97
CA ALA A 170 -10.14 9.42 -5.34
C ALA A 170 -10.03 10.91 -4.92
N CYS A 171 -11.09 11.68 -5.11
CA CYS A 171 -11.16 13.06 -4.65
C CYS A 171 -11.18 13.16 -3.11
N ASP A 172 -11.93 12.32 -2.42
CA ASP A 172 -12.06 12.36 -0.95
C ASP A 172 -10.74 12.02 -0.28
N GLU A 173 -10.04 11.00 -0.76
CA GLU A 173 -8.71 10.66 -0.27
C GLU A 173 -7.72 11.81 -0.47
N MET A 174 -7.74 12.48 -1.62
CA MET A 174 -6.91 13.67 -1.85
C MET A 174 -7.25 14.82 -0.89
N LEU A 175 -8.53 15.07 -0.64
CA LEU A 175 -8.97 16.10 0.31
C LEU A 175 -8.56 15.77 1.75
N VAL A 176 -8.63 14.51 2.15
CA VAL A 176 -8.14 14.04 3.47
C VAL A 176 -6.65 14.30 3.63
N LEU A 177 -5.84 13.97 2.59
CA LEU A 177 -4.40 14.25 2.58
C LEU A 177 -4.13 15.76 2.80
N ILE A 178 -4.84 16.61 2.06
CA ILE A 178 -4.65 18.06 2.13
C ILE A 178 -5.10 18.61 3.48
N SER A 179 -6.25 18.16 4.02
CA SER A 179 -6.77 18.63 5.29
C SER A 179 -5.92 18.20 6.49
N GLY A 180 -5.34 16.99 6.45
CA GLY A 180 -4.42 16.52 7.49
C GLY A 180 -3.05 17.20 7.41
N GLY A 181 -2.67 17.64 6.21
CA GLY A 181 -1.37 18.24 5.94
C GLY A 181 -0.21 17.25 6.04
N ILE A 182 0.98 17.75 5.75
CA ILE A 182 2.19 16.92 5.59
C ILE A 182 2.53 16.20 6.89
N LYS A 183 2.47 16.90 8.03
CA LYS A 183 2.74 16.32 9.35
C LYS A 183 1.87 15.09 9.64
N SER A 184 0.56 15.21 9.41
CA SER A 184 -0.36 14.08 9.64
C SER A 184 -0.05 12.92 8.70
N TYR A 185 0.29 13.20 7.45
CA TYR A 185 0.66 12.16 6.49
C TYR A 185 1.89 11.35 6.93
N PHE A 186 2.95 12.02 7.38
CA PHE A 186 4.13 11.34 7.93
C PHE A 186 3.80 10.48 9.15
N ILE A 187 3.00 11.01 10.09
CA ILE A 187 2.56 10.26 11.27
C ILE A 187 1.79 9.00 10.86
N THR A 188 0.79 9.14 9.98
CA THR A 188 0.00 8.01 9.49
C THR A 188 0.88 6.95 8.82
N LYS A 189 1.87 7.36 8.02
CA LYS A 189 2.76 6.40 7.34
C LYS A 189 3.68 5.66 8.31
N VAL A 190 4.27 6.37 9.27
CA VAL A 190 5.08 5.74 10.32
C VAL A 190 4.23 4.80 11.18
N ASP A 191 3.01 5.19 11.54
CA ASP A 191 2.11 4.32 12.32
C ASP A 191 1.71 3.07 11.51
N GLN A 192 1.46 3.18 10.20
CA GLN A 192 1.19 2.03 9.32
C GLN A 192 2.37 1.04 9.27
N TRP A 193 3.60 1.52 9.08
CA TRP A 193 4.77 0.63 9.08
C TRP A 193 5.02 -0.01 10.45
N LYS A 194 4.71 0.72 11.52
CA LYS A 194 4.77 0.21 12.89
C LYS A 194 3.77 -0.92 13.11
N GLU A 195 2.53 -0.77 12.62
CA GLU A 195 1.51 -1.83 12.66
C GLU A 195 1.99 -3.08 11.89
N THR A 196 2.53 -2.91 10.68
CA THR A 196 3.12 -4.05 9.94
C THR A 196 4.24 -4.75 10.70
N LEU A 197 5.10 -4.01 11.42
CA LEU A 197 6.14 -4.60 12.27
C LEU A 197 5.57 -5.30 13.51
N GLU A 198 4.47 -4.82 14.07
CA GLU A 198 3.76 -5.49 15.15
C GLU A 198 3.18 -6.83 14.67
N ASP A 199 2.56 -6.84 13.48
CA ASP A 199 2.03 -8.05 12.85
C ASP A 199 3.15 -9.08 12.57
N ILE A 200 4.25 -8.65 11.97
CA ILE A 200 5.43 -9.51 11.71
C ILE A 200 6.02 -10.09 13.01
N MET A 201 6.10 -9.27 14.06
CA MET A 201 6.60 -9.71 15.37
C MET A 201 5.68 -10.75 16.01
N GLU A 202 4.36 -10.58 15.86
CA GLU A 202 3.36 -11.52 16.38
C GLU A 202 3.42 -12.84 15.62
N GLU A 203 3.45 -12.80 14.28
CA GLU A 203 3.62 -13.99 13.41
C GLU A 203 4.89 -14.78 13.77
N LEU A 204 6.03 -14.09 13.87
CA LEU A 204 7.32 -14.72 14.20
C LEU A 204 7.33 -15.33 15.61
N LYS A 205 6.59 -14.72 16.54
CA LYS A 205 6.44 -15.23 17.91
C LYS A 205 5.53 -16.45 17.94
N GLU A 206 4.39 -16.40 17.26
CA GLU A 206 3.45 -17.52 17.15
C GLU A 206 4.16 -18.75 16.59
N TRP A 207 4.91 -18.60 15.49
CA TRP A 207 5.73 -19.67 14.93
C TRP A 207 6.75 -20.24 15.93
N GLY A 208 7.39 -19.38 16.75
CA GLY A 208 8.34 -19.83 17.78
C GLY A 208 7.73 -20.66 18.91
N ASP A 209 6.46 -20.40 19.20
CA ASP A 209 5.68 -21.06 20.24
C ASP A 209 5.07 -22.39 19.74
N GLU A 210 5.09 -22.66 18.42
CA GLU A 210 4.68 -23.94 17.83
C GLU A 210 5.56 -25.09 18.33
N GLN A 211 4.92 -26.20 18.71
CA GLN A 211 5.60 -27.43 19.08
C GLN A 211 5.47 -28.44 17.94
N PRO A 212 6.50 -29.26 17.67
CA PRO A 212 6.34 -30.40 16.78
C PRO A 212 5.29 -31.36 17.38
N ASP A 213 4.36 -31.80 16.54
CA ASP A 213 3.35 -32.81 16.90
C ASP A 213 4.05 -34.11 17.29
N ASP A 214 3.65 -34.69 18.42
CA ASP A 214 4.19 -35.94 18.98
C ASP A 214 3.63 -37.20 18.30
N ASN A 215 3.14 -37.11 17.07
CA ASN A 215 2.45 -38.22 16.41
C ASN A 215 3.36 -39.24 15.71
N ASP A 216 4.65 -39.28 16.05
CA ASP A 216 5.60 -40.31 15.58
C ASP A 216 6.00 -41.30 16.71
N GLU A 217 5.13 -41.51 17.71
CA GLU A 217 5.15 -42.76 18.49
C GLU A 217 4.20 -43.75 17.81
N GLU A 218 4.71 -44.44 16.78
CA GLU A 218 4.16 -45.72 16.33
C GLU A 218 4.22 -46.68 17.53
N ASP A 219 3.10 -46.81 18.27
CA ASP A 219 2.83 -47.95 19.15
C ASP A 219 2.72 -49.21 18.26
N ASP A 220 3.86 -49.75 17.85
CA ASP A 220 4.03 -51.15 17.46
C ASP A 220 3.88 -52.01 18.75
N ASP A 221 2.66 -52.08 19.29
CA ASP A 221 2.27 -53.13 20.23
C ASP A 221 1.87 -54.37 19.41
N ASP A 222 2.90 -55.11 18.98
CA ASP A 222 2.83 -56.55 18.72
C ASP A 222 2.36 -57.26 20.00
N ASP A 223 1.08 -57.57 20.10
CA ASP A 223 0.58 -58.63 20.99
C ASP A 223 -0.27 -59.61 20.16
N ASP A 224 0.41 -60.64 19.68
CA ASP A 224 -0.15 -61.98 19.46
C ASP A 224 -0.78 -62.45 20.78
N ASP A 225 -2.08 -62.79 20.78
CA ASP A 225 -2.55 -63.98 21.49
C ASP A 225 -3.95 -64.41 21.00
N ASP A 226 -4.01 -65.73 20.75
CA ASP A 226 -5.11 -66.54 20.27
C ASP A 226 -6.43 -66.38 21.06
N ASP A 227 -7.57 -66.50 20.38
CA ASP A 227 -8.60 -67.47 20.78
C ASP A 227 -9.69 -67.67 19.71
N ASP A 228 -10.02 -68.95 19.55
CA ASP A 228 -10.91 -69.62 18.60
C ASP A 228 -12.41 -69.21 18.65
N ASP A 229 -13.08 -69.30 17.49
CA ASP A 229 -14.14 -70.31 17.19
C ASP A 229 -15.30 -69.78 16.29
N ASP A 230 -15.47 -70.52 15.18
CA ASP A 230 -16.69 -70.99 14.50
C ASP A 230 -17.72 -70.01 13.85
N ASP A 231 -17.69 -69.99 12.50
CA ASP A 231 -18.53 -70.82 11.59
C ASP A 231 -19.23 -70.09 10.42
N ASP A 232 -18.90 -70.59 9.22
CA ASP A 232 -19.66 -70.72 7.95
C ASP A 232 -20.38 -69.51 7.29
N ASP A 233 -19.89 -69.08 6.11
CA ASP A 233 -20.57 -69.34 4.82
C ASP A 233 -19.66 -69.04 3.61
N VAL A 234 -19.80 -69.85 2.57
CA VAL A 234 -18.89 -70.05 1.44
C VAL A 234 -19.26 -69.12 0.28
N GLY A 235 -18.29 -68.34 -0.23
CA GLY A 235 -18.51 -67.49 -1.41
C GLY A 235 -17.23 -67.01 -2.09
N ASN A 236 -16.62 -67.91 -2.86
CA ASN A 236 -15.56 -67.70 -3.85
C ASN A 236 -15.54 -66.32 -4.54
N ASP A 237 -14.44 -65.56 -4.40
CA ASP A 237 -13.72 -64.95 -5.54
C ASP A 237 -12.35 -64.37 -5.11
N ASP A 238 -11.32 -65.00 -5.67
CA ASP A 238 -9.90 -64.67 -5.66
C ASP A 238 -9.59 -63.55 -6.66
N ILE A 239 -9.58 -62.27 -6.27
CA ILE A 239 -8.98 -61.16 -7.06
C ILE A 239 -8.53 -59.97 -6.17
N ASN A 240 -7.22 -59.66 -6.20
CA ASN A 240 -6.56 -58.36 -5.92
C ASN A 240 -6.43 -57.81 -4.48
N GLN A 241 -5.66 -58.50 -3.63
CA GLN A 241 -5.13 -57.93 -2.37
C GLN A 241 -3.66 -57.48 -2.45
N GLU A 242 -3.20 -57.03 -3.63
CA GLU A 242 -1.89 -56.35 -3.80
C GLU A 242 -2.03 -54.94 -4.42
N ALA A 243 -3.23 -54.56 -4.87
CA ALA A 243 -3.46 -53.26 -5.53
C ALA A 243 -4.00 -52.16 -4.59
N ASN A 244 -4.56 -52.52 -3.42
CA ASN A 244 -5.12 -51.55 -2.46
C ASN A 244 -4.08 -50.96 -1.49
N THR A 245 -3.03 -51.70 -1.15
CA THR A 245 -1.91 -51.21 -0.32
C THR A 245 -1.05 -50.18 -1.07
N ALA A 246 -0.89 -50.33 -2.39
CA ALA A 246 -0.19 -49.34 -3.22
C ALA A 246 -0.98 -48.03 -3.40
N LEU A 247 -2.32 -48.09 -3.42
CA LEU A 247 -3.19 -46.91 -3.54
C LEU A 247 -3.25 -46.10 -2.24
N LEU A 248 -3.33 -46.78 -1.08
CA LEU A 248 -3.25 -46.18 0.26
C LEU A 248 -1.87 -45.56 0.55
N ASN A 249 -0.77 -46.24 0.22
CA ASN A 249 0.58 -45.68 0.37
C ASN A 249 0.84 -44.51 -0.58
N SER A 250 0.25 -44.50 -1.78
CA SER A 250 0.36 -43.34 -2.68
C SER A 250 -0.45 -42.15 -2.17
N SER A 251 -1.61 -42.38 -1.54
CA SER A 251 -2.41 -41.29 -0.96
C SER A 251 -1.77 -40.69 0.27
N VAL A 252 -1.17 -41.50 1.16
CA VAL A 252 -0.37 -41.02 2.30
C VAL A 252 0.83 -40.22 1.79
N SER A 253 1.58 -40.75 0.81
CA SER A 253 2.71 -40.03 0.24
C SER A 253 2.33 -38.71 -0.47
N THR A 254 1.19 -38.64 -1.16
CA THR A 254 0.71 -37.37 -1.73
C THR A 254 0.15 -36.41 -0.68
N GLN A 255 -0.42 -36.94 0.41
CA GLN A 255 -0.91 -36.16 1.53
C GLN A 255 0.28 -35.59 2.32
N ASP A 256 1.33 -36.38 2.57
CA ASP A 256 2.59 -35.93 3.19
C ASP A 256 3.33 -34.93 2.31
N MET A 257 3.33 -35.11 0.99
CA MET A 257 3.88 -34.13 0.05
C MET A 257 3.03 -32.85 0.02
N LEU A 258 1.70 -32.95 0.17
CA LEU A 258 0.80 -31.80 0.28
C LEU A 258 0.98 -31.11 1.63
N ASP A 259 1.12 -31.85 2.71
CA ASP A 259 1.33 -31.34 4.05
C ASP A 259 2.70 -30.69 4.14
N HIS A 260 3.77 -31.26 3.58
CA HIS A 260 5.07 -30.57 3.41
C HIS A 260 4.99 -29.31 2.55
N LEU A 261 4.11 -29.29 1.54
CA LEU A 261 3.89 -28.13 0.68
C LEU A 261 3.01 -27.07 1.35
N MET A 262 2.16 -27.46 2.29
CA MET A 262 1.25 -26.59 3.04
C MET A 262 1.81 -26.16 4.41
N SER A 263 2.77 -26.90 4.97
CA SER A 263 3.56 -26.57 6.15
C SER A 263 4.83 -25.82 5.69
N SER A 264 4.64 -24.60 5.20
CA SER A 264 5.74 -23.77 4.68
C SER A 264 6.79 -23.39 5.75
N SER A 265 6.50 -23.63 7.02
CA SER A 265 7.41 -23.38 8.14
C SER A 265 7.38 -24.58 9.11
N GLN A 266 8.44 -25.39 9.13
CA GLN A 266 8.57 -26.43 10.15
C GLN A 266 8.76 -25.80 11.54
N PRO A 267 8.13 -26.34 12.59
CA PRO A 267 8.32 -25.85 13.95
C PRO A 267 9.76 -26.13 14.42
N ILE A 268 10.24 -25.33 15.37
CA ILE A 268 11.60 -25.49 15.90
C ILE A 268 11.70 -26.83 16.66
N PRO A 269 12.66 -27.71 16.34
CA PRO A 269 12.84 -28.99 17.05
C PRO A 269 12.96 -28.80 18.57
N ARG A 270 12.45 -29.77 19.35
CA ARG A 270 12.43 -29.70 20.82
C ARG A 270 13.81 -29.52 21.44
N ASP A 271 14.79 -30.25 20.92
CA ASP A 271 16.18 -30.19 21.40
C ASP A 271 16.94 -28.94 20.93
N ASP A 272 16.36 -28.17 20.00
CA ASP A 272 16.92 -26.96 19.40
C ASP A 272 18.44 -27.06 19.12
N PRO A 273 18.91 -28.06 18.34
CA PRO A 273 20.33 -28.35 18.18
C PRO A 273 21.11 -27.18 17.55
N LYS A 274 20.42 -26.31 16.81
CA LYS A 274 20.99 -25.14 16.15
C LYS A 274 20.88 -23.85 16.98
N GLY A 275 20.23 -23.90 18.15
CA GLY A 275 20.04 -22.73 19.02
C GLY A 275 19.24 -21.62 18.35
N ILE A 276 18.12 -21.96 17.72
CA ILE A 276 17.19 -21.04 17.05
C ILE A 276 16.32 -20.32 18.08
N ARG A 277 15.84 -20.98 19.14
CA ARG A 277 15.01 -20.36 20.19
C ARG A 277 15.69 -19.15 20.86
N PRO A 278 16.96 -19.22 21.30
CA PRO A 278 17.62 -18.05 21.89
C PRO A 278 17.84 -16.90 20.88
N ARG A 279 18.02 -17.22 19.58
CA ARG A 279 18.13 -16.20 18.51
C ARG A 279 16.80 -15.53 18.24
N LEU A 280 15.74 -16.31 18.20
CA LEU A 280 14.38 -15.85 18.08
C LEU A 280 14.02 -14.91 19.24
N ASP A 281 14.28 -15.33 20.47
CA ASP A 281 14.06 -14.51 21.67
C ASP A 281 14.81 -13.18 21.63
N SER A 282 16.10 -13.19 21.23
CA SER A 282 16.87 -11.95 21.08
C SER A 282 16.29 -11.07 19.98
N THR A 283 15.94 -11.67 18.83
CA THR A 283 15.36 -10.96 17.69
C THR A 283 14.03 -10.33 18.06
N LEU A 284 13.11 -11.05 18.68
CA LEU A 284 11.81 -10.52 19.14
C LEU A 284 11.98 -9.35 20.11
N ARG A 285 12.95 -9.41 21.02
CA ARG A 285 13.28 -8.28 21.90
C ARG A 285 13.78 -7.07 21.12
N ARG A 286 14.64 -7.27 20.13
CA ARG A 286 15.17 -6.20 19.26
C ARG A 286 14.07 -5.63 18.35
N VAL A 287 13.22 -6.45 17.73
CA VAL A 287 12.05 -6.03 16.94
C VAL A 287 11.12 -5.17 17.79
N ARG A 288 10.85 -5.57 19.04
CA ARG A 288 10.06 -4.77 19.98
C ARG A 288 10.68 -3.40 20.24
N LEU A 289 12.01 -3.29 20.34
CA LEU A 289 12.68 -1.99 20.44
C LEU A 289 12.47 -1.15 19.17
N VAL A 290 12.49 -1.76 17.99
CA VAL A 290 12.20 -1.07 16.73
C VAL A 290 10.75 -0.57 16.70
N VAL A 291 9.76 -1.39 17.09
CA VAL A 291 8.36 -0.94 17.23
C VAL A 291 8.25 0.29 18.16
N LEU A 292 8.97 0.27 19.28
CA LEU A 292 9.04 1.43 20.19
C LEU A 292 9.72 2.65 19.56
N LEU A 293 10.72 2.46 18.69
CA LEU A 293 11.33 3.54 17.92
C LEU A 293 10.30 4.23 17.03
N TYR A 294 9.51 3.47 16.26
CA TYR A 294 8.45 4.05 15.43
C TYR A 294 7.42 4.81 16.28
N GLN A 295 7.00 4.23 17.40
CA GLN A 295 6.07 4.87 18.32
C GLN A 295 6.64 6.20 18.87
N ALA A 296 7.92 6.22 19.23
CA ALA A 296 8.61 7.41 19.70
C ALA A 296 8.75 8.45 18.58
N ILE A 297 9.07 8.04 17.35
CA ILE A 297 9.16 8.91 16.18
C ILE A 297 7.82 9.61 15.94
N SER A 298 6.74 8.84 15.85
CA SER A 298 5.39 9.34 15.67
C SER A 298 5.00 10.32 16.79
N LYS A 299 5.12 9.91 18.06
CA LYS A 299 4.63 10.69 19.21
C LYS A 299 5.49 11.88 19.60
N ARG A 300 6.80 11.85 19.38
CA ARG A 300 7.73 12.84 19.95
C ARG A 300 8.46 13.64 18.87
N ARG A 301 8.81 13.01 17.74
CA ARG A 301 9.49 13.71 16.62
C ARG A 301 8.51 14.34 15.66
N LEU A 302 7.63 13.55 15.06
CA LEU A 302 6.73 14.03 14.01
C LEU A 302 5.64 14.95 14.56
N LYS A 303 5.16 14.73 15.80
CA LYS A 303 4.24 15.68 16.45
C LYS A 303 4.82 17.08 16.62
N GLN A 304 6.14 17.19 16.83
CA GLN A 304 6.86 18.46 16.98
C GLN A 304 7.36 19.02 15.63
N LEU A 305 6.99 18.40 14.51
CA LEU A 305 7.47 18.81 13.20
C LEU A 305 7.07 20.28 12.90
N PRO A 306 8.03 21.14 12.49
CA PRO A 306 7.73 22.49 12.03
C PRO A 306 6.73 22.48 10.86
N PRO A 307 5.95 23.56 10.67
CA PRO A 307 5.05 23.66 9.54
C PRO A 307 5.83 23.60 8.22
N LEU A 308 5.28 22.87 7.25
CA LEU A 308 5.75 22.81 5.87
C LEU A 308 4.67 23.44 4.97
N PRO A 309 5.02 24.29 3.98
CA PRO A 309 6.39 24.63 3.56
C PRO A 309 7.14 25.47 4.60
N LEU A 310 8.47 25.36 4.57
CA LEU A 310 9.34 26.12 5.46
C LEU A 310 9.19 27.63 5.22
N PRO A 311 9.07 28.46 6.28
CA PRO A 311 9.15 29.91 6.15
C PRO A 311 10.50 30.34 5.55
N PRO A 312 10.57 31.48 4.82
CA PRO A 312 11.80 31.97 4.18
C PRO A 312 12.98 32.14 5.15
N ASP A 313 12.69 32.51 6.39
CA ASP A 313 13.69 32.76 7.44
C ASP A 313 13.99 31.51 8.31
N SER A 314 13.63 30.31 7.84
CA SER A 314 13.82 29.09 8.61
C SER A 314 15.31 28.72 8.72
N THR A 315 15.76 28.46 9.94
CA THR A 315 17.12 28.00 10.25
C THR A 315 17.34 26.50 9.98
N TYR A 316 16.29 25.75 9.61
CA TYR A 316 16.31 24.29 9.47
C TYR A 316 16.12 23.83 8.02
N THR A 317 16.87 24.44 7.09
CA THR A 317 16.76 24.21 5.64
C THR A 317 17.02 22.77 5.20
N ASN A 318 17.73 21.97 6.00
CA ASN A 318 17.99 20.55 5.72
C ASN A 318 16.86 19.61 6.16
N MET A 319 15.82 20.11 6.83
CA MET A 319 14.77 19.27 7.42
C MET A 319 14.01 18.42 6.39
N PRO A 320 13.58 18.93 5.23
CA PRO A 320 12.92 18.11 4.21
C PRO A 320 13.80 16.96 3.70
N ARG A 321 15.07 17.23 3.41
CA ARG A 321 16.02 16.19 2.98
C ARG A 321 16.21 15.11 4.05
N ARG A 322 16.34 15.53 5.32
CA ARG A 322 16.48 14.65 6.47
C ARG A 322 15.24 13.78 6.69
N LEU A 323 14.04 14.31 6.47
CA LEU A 323 12.79 13.54 6.49
C LEU A 323 12.72 12.52 5.35
N ASP A 324 13.11 12.90 4.14
CA ASP A 324 13.15 11.97 3.00
C ASP A 324 14.13 10.81 3.26
N GLU A 325 15.31 11.09 3.79
CA GLU A 325 16.29 10.07 4.17
C GLU A 325 15.74 9.14 5.25
N ALA A 326 15.11 9.69 6.30
CA ALA A 326 14.54 8.90 7.39
C ALA A 326 13.39 8.01 6.91
N VAL A 327 12.47 8.57 6.12
CA VAL A 327 11.34 7.82 5.57
C VAL A 327 11.80 6.71 4.64
N ARG A 328 12.82 6.93 3.81
CA ARG A 328 13.36 5.89 2.95
C ARG A 328 13.76 4.65 3.74
N VAL A 329 14.46 4.84 4.86
CA VAL A 329 14.89 3.73 5.74
C VAL A 329 13.67 3.12 6.45
N LEU A 330 12.82 3.94 7.09
CA LEU A 330 11.63 3.46 7.80
C LEU A 330 10.68 2.68 6.87
N SER A 331 10.49 3.11 5.63
CA SER A 331 9.60 2.42 4.71
C SER A 331 10.09 1.04 4.25
N ALA A 332 11.41 0.79 4.33
CA ALA A 332 12.02 -0.46 3.89
C ALA A 332 12.09 -1.50 5.01
N LEU A 333 12.12 -1.08 6.28
CA LEU A 333 12.26 -1.98 7.41
C LEU A 333 11.18 -3.08 7.48
N PRO A 334 9.86 -2.81 7.29
CA PRO A 334 8.87 -3.88 7.33
C PRO A 334 9.13 -5.00 6.33
N GLU A 335 9.56 -4.66 5.10
CA GLU A 335 9.93 -5.65 4.08
C GLU A 335 11.18 -6.43 4.51
N SER A 336 12.22 -5.72 4.98
CA SER A 336 13.45 -6.35 5.50
C SER A 336 13.19 -7.30 6.69
N PHE A 337 12.25 -6.96 7.57
CA PHE A 337 11.86 -7.82 8.68
C PHE A 337 11.01 -9.02 8.21
N GLY A 338 10.18 -8.86 7.17
CA GLY A 338 9.50 -9.99 6.53
C GLY A 338 10.48 -10.97 5.88
N ASP A 339 11.53 -10.46 5.24
CA ASP A 339 12.63 -11.29 4.73
C ASP A 339 13.37 -12.00 5.87
N LEU A 340 13.59 -11.32 7.01
CA LEU A 340 14.17 -11.95 8.20
C LEU A 340 13.32 -13.10 8.73
N VAL A 341 11.98 -12.95 8.77
CA VAL A 341 11.07 -14.05 9.15
C VAL A 341 11.27 -15.25 8.23
N SER A 342 11.35 -15.01 6.92
CA SER A 342 11.59 -16.09 5.94
C SER A 342 12.91 -16.83 6.22
N VAL A 343 13.96 -16.11 6.59
CA VAL A 343 15.26 -16.68 6.99
C VAL A 343 15.17 -17.52 8.28
N PHE A 344 14.27 -17.17 9.21
CA PHE A 344 14.03 -17.97 10.41
C PHE A 344 13.45 -19.35 10.08
N TYR A 345 12.57 -19.44 9.08
CA TYR A 345 11.98 -20.70 8.64
C TYR A 345 13.01 -21.67 8.05
N ASP A 346 14.09 -21.15 7.46
CA ASP A 346 15.22 -21.97 6.97
C ASP A 346 16.08 -22.54 8.12
N MET A 347 15.92 -22.03 9.35
CA MET A 347 16.64 -22.47 10.54
C MET A 347 18.16 -22.57 10.35
N GLU A 348 18.77 -21.60 9.66
CA GLU A 348 20.22 -21.53 9.44
C GLU A 348 20.86 -20.42 10.27
N PRO A 349 21.57 -20.75 11.38
CA PRO A 349 22.04 -19.76 12.36
C PRO A 349 22.89 -18.64 11.77
N ALA A 350 23.82 -18.96 10.88
CA ALA A 350 24.73 -17.96 10.32
C ALA A 350 24.01 -16.97 9.38
N VAL A 351 22.94 -17.42 8.73
CA VAL A 351 22.13 -16.57 7.83
C VAL A 351 21.19 -15.71 8.67
N ILE A 352 20.56 -16.28 9.70
CA ILE A 352 19.75 -15.55 10.69
C ILE A 352 20.57 -14.42 11.33
N ASP A 353 21.75 -14.74 11.87
CA ASP A 353 22.60 -13.78 12.58
C ASP A 353 22.97 -12.60 11.67
N ARG A 354 23.31 -12.87 10.40
CA ARG A 354 23.63 -11.82 9.41
C ARG A 354 22.40 -10.98 9.05
N ALA A 355 21.29 -11.62 8.72
CA ALA A 355 20.06 -10.92 8.31
C ALA A 355 19.54 -10.03 9.46
N ALA A 356 19.60 -10.54 10.70
CA ALA A 356 19.25 -9.76 11.88
C ALA A 356 20.15 -8.53 12.02
N ASP A 357 21.47 -8.69 11.94
CA ASP A 357 22.41 -7.57 12.06
C ASP A 357 22.17 -6.48 11.00
N ASP A 358 21.91 -6.87 9.75
CA ASP A 358 21.59 -5.94 8.67
C ASP A 358 20.28 -5.17 8.96
N CYS A 359 19.21 -5.87 9.33
CA CYS A 359 17.91 -5.26 9.67
C CYS A 359 18.03 -4.24 10.82
N PHE A 360 18.72 -4.63 11.89
CA PHE A 360 18.85 -3.79 13.09
C PHE A 360 19.84 -2.65 12.89
N PHE A 361 20.82 -2.79 12.00
CA PHE A 361 21.68 -1.69 11.58
C PHE A 361 20.89 -0.61 10.82
N GLU A 362 19.96 -1.01 9.96
CA GLU A 362 19.07 -0.06 9.28
C GLU A 362 18.15 0.66 10.28
N ALA A 363 17.56 -0.05 11.24
CA ALA A 363 16.76 0.55 12.30
C ALA A 363 17.57 1.54 13.16
N PHE A 364 18.83 1.20 13.44
CA PHE A 364 19.78 2.10 14.10
C PHE A 364 19.99 3.38 13.27
N ALA A 365 20.24 3.24 11.97
CA ALA A 365 20.43 4.38 11.07
C ALA A 365 19.19 5.30 11.00
N ALA A 366 17.98 4.74 11.02
CA ALA A 366 16.74 5.52 11.09
C ALA A 366 16.66 6.36 12.38
N GLY A 367 17.02 5.76 13.53
CA GLY A 367 17.10 6.46 14.81
C GLY A 367 18.13 7.59 14.80
N GLU A 368 19.32 7.35 14.21
CA GLU A 368 20.36 8.37 14.03
C GLU A 368 19.86 9.57 13.23
N LEU A 369 19.21 9.31 12.09
CA LEU A 369 18.68 10.35 11.21
C LEU A 369 17.69 11.25 11.95
N LEU A 370 16.91 10.74 12.90
CA LEU A 370 15.91 11.51 13.66
C LEU A 370 16.37 11.93 15.07
N SER A 371 17.62 11.64 15.45
CA SER A 371 18.13 11.92 16.81
C SER A 371 18.11 13.41 17.18
N ALA A 372 18.57 14.29 16.29
CA ALA A 372 18.62 15.73 16.53
C ALA A 372 17.22 16.38 16.55
N PRO A 373 16.92 17.28 17.50
CA PRO A 373 15.63 17.97 17.54
C PRO A 373 15.46 18.93 16.35
N TRP A 374 14.21 19.26 16.04
CA TRP A 374 13.92 20.23 14.97
C TRP A 374 14.30 21.65 15.33
N TYR A 375 14.21 22.03 16.61
CA TYR A 375 14.43 23.41 17.06
C TYR A 375 15.82 23.65 17.68
N GLY A 376 16.72 22.67 17.61
CA GLY A 376 18.02 22.68 18.28
C GLY A 376 17.95 22.29 19.76
N GLY A 377 19.11 22.10 20.40
CA GLY A 377 19.24 21.64 21.79
C GLY A 377 19.25 20.12 21.95
N GLN A 378 18.89 19.64 23.14
CA GLN A 378 18.56 18.23 23.40
C GLN A 378 17.13 18.16 23.92
N ASP A 379 16.41 17.12 23.51
CA ASP A 379 15.08 16.83 24.04
C ASP A 379 14.95 15.37 24.48
N GLU A 380 13.80 15.03 25.06
CA GLU A 380 13.52 13.70 25.61
C GLU A 380 13.67 12.58 24.58
N PHE A 381 13.41 12.83 23.29
CA PHE A 381 13.60 11.80 22.27
C PHE A 381 15.07 11.67 21.88
N SER A 382 15.87 12.73 21.91
CA SER A 382 17.32 12.62 21.68
C SER A 382 17.95 11.70 22.73
N GLU A 383 17.62 11.90 24.00
CA GLU A 383 18.07 11.03 25.10
C GLU A 383 17.53 9.60 24.98
N TRP A 384 16.26 9.45 24.60
CA TRP A 384 15.65 8.14 24.38
C TRP A 384 16.33 7.39 23.23
N THR A 385 16.70 8.09 22.15
CA THR A 385 17.36 7.48 20.99
C THR A 385 18.75 6.98 21.39
N GLU A 386 19.51 7.72 22.21
CA GLU A 386 20.79 7.24 22.74
C GLU A 386 20.63 5.94 23.54
N LYS A 387 19.60 5.84 24.39
CA LYS A 387 19.29 4.60 25.13
C LYS A 387 18.90 3.46 24.18
N PHE A 388 18.04 3.73 23.20
CA PHE A 388 17.67 2.76 22.17
C PHE A 388 18.90 2.21 21.43
N LYS A 389 19.80 3.10 21.01
CA LYS A 389 21.06 2.77 20.34
C LYS A 389 21.97 1.89 21.20
N THR A 390 22.02 2.11 22.51
CA THR A 390 22.80 1.27 23.41
C THR A 390 22.17 -0.11 23.59
N GLU A 391 20.84 -0.19 23.72
CA GLU A 391 20.14 -1.45 23.94
C GLU A 391 20.11 -2.34 22.69
N ILE A 392 19.94 -1.76 21.49
CA ILE A 392 19.92 -2.50 20.22
C ILE A 392 21.29 -3.09 19.84
N LYS A 393 22.39 -2.53 20.37
CA LYS A 393 23.77 -3.04 20.22
C LYS A 393 24.15 -4.07 21.28
N ARG A 394 23.43 -4.12 22.39
CA ARG A 394 23.71 -5.00 23.53
C ARG A 394 22.93 -6.32 23.44
N SER A 395 21.77 -6.27 22.80
CA SER A 395 20.90 -7.41 22.48
C SER A 395 21.38 -8.11 21.22
#